data_AF-M1CXS1-F1
#
_entry.id   AF-M1CXS1-F1
#
_cell.length_a   1.000
_cell.length_b   1.000
_cell.length_c   1.000
_cell.angle_alpha   90.00
_cell.angle_beta   90.00
_cell.angle_gamma   90.00
#
_symmetry.space_group_name_H-M   'P 1'
#
loop_
_entity.id
_entity.type
_entity.pdbx_description
1 polymer ?
#
loop_
_entity_poly.entity_id
_entity_poly.type
_entity_poly.pdbx_seq_one_letter_code
_entity_poly.pdbx_strand_id
1 'polypeptide(L)' 'MLSTSETECAVSAMRLVLRYGPFSGSALSNLVAVLRDRLADVVANLKVCSYLQRPKLCA' A
#
# COMPACT_ATOMS: atom_id res chain seq x y z
N MET A 1 3.42 6.74 -16.60
CA MET A 1 2.21 6.16 -15.97
C MET A 1 2.14 4.73 -16.43
N LEU A 2 2.14 3.76 -15.52
CA LEU A 2 1.88 2.36 -15.88
C LEU A 2 0.48 2.28 -16.50
N SER A 3 0.32 1.54 -17.59
CA SER A 3 -1.00 1.31 -18.16
C SER A 3 -1.89 0.62 -17.13
N THR A 4 -3.19 0.91 -17.14
CA THR A 4 -4.18 0.25 -16.26
C THR A 4 -4.06 -1.28 -16.37
N SER A 5 -3.80 -1.78 -17.57
CA SER A 5 -3.58 -3.21 -17.85
C SER A 5 -2.30 -3.79 -17.23
N GLU A 6 -1.18 -3.06 -17.24
CA GLU A 6 0.07 -3.48 -16.60
C GLU A 6 -0.10 -3.55 -15.08
N THR A 7 -0.85 -2.59 -14.53
CA THR A 7 -1.15 -2.55 -13.10
C THR A 7 -2.04 -3.72 -12.68
N GLU A 8 -3.10 -4.02 -13.45
CA GLU A 8 -3.96 -5.18 -13.20
C GLU A 8 -3.22 -6.52 -13.33
N CYS A 9 -2.30 -6.62 -14.30
CA CYS A 9 -1.48 -7.81 -14.47
C CYS A 9 -0.54 -8.03 -13.28
N ALA A 10 0.14 -6.96 -12.82
CA ALA A 10 1.01 -7.02 -11.65
C ALA A 10 0.25 -7.41 -10.38
N VAL A 11 -0.93 -6.82 -10.16
CA VAL A 11 -1.81 -7.15 -9.03
C VAL A 11 -2.26 -8.62 -9.09
N SER A 12 -2.61 -9.10 -10.28
CA SER A 12 -3.04 -10.50 -10.49
C SER A 12 -1.90 -11.48 -10.26
N ALA A 13 -0.69 -11.17 -10.73
CA ALA A 13 0.51 -11.97 -10.49
C ALA A 13 0.87 -12.02 -9.00
N MET A 14 0.81 -10.90 -8.29
CA MET A 14 1.02 -10.88 -6.84
C MET A 14 -0.02 -11.71 -6.09
N ARG A 15 -1.29 -11.67 -6.53
CA ARG A 15 -2.37 -12.47 -5.93
C ARG A 15 -2.15 -13.97 -6.14
N LEU A 16 -1.66 -14.38 -7.31
CA LEU A 16 -1.28 -15.75 -7.61
C LEU A 16 -0.11 -16.21 -6.74
N VAL A 17 0.94 -15.38 -6.64
CA VAL A 17 2.08 -15.64 -5.77
C VAL A 17 1.60 -15.83 -4.34
N LEU A 18 0.88 -14.88 -3.76
CA LEU A 18 0.36 -14.97 -2.38
C LEU A 18 -0.54 -16.19 -2.13
N ARG A 19 -1.27 -16.66 -3.15
CA ARG A 19 -2.22 -17.77 -3.02
C ARG A 19 -1.57 -19.14 -3.16
N TYR A 20 -0.56 -19.27 -3.99
CA TYR A 20 0.03 -20.56 -4.36
C TYR A 20 1.51 -20.69 -3.96
N GLY A 21 2.16 -19.60 -3.56
CA GLY A 21 3.50 -19.60 -3.03
C GLY A 21 3.55 -20.28 -1.67
N PRO A 22 4.64 -20.99 -1.33
CA PRO A 22 4.82 -21.66 -0.05
C PRO A 22 5.12 -20.63 1.04
N PHE A 23 4.12 -19.84 1.41
CA PHE A 23 4.23 -18.89 2.51
C PHE A 23 3.81 -19.58 3.80
N SER A 24 4.66 -19.52 4.82
CA SER A 24 4.22 -19.83 6.17
C SER A 24 3.14 -18.84 6.60
N GLY A 25 2.18 -19.28 7.42
CA GLY A 25 1.15 -18.38 7.96
C GLY A 25 1.74 -17.16 8.69
N SER A 26 2.94 -17.30 9.25
CA SER A 26 3.70 -16.21 9.87
C SER A 26 4.25 -15.20 8.87
N ALA A 27 4.72 -15.62 7.68
CA ALA A 27 5.21 -14.72 6.65
C ALA A 27 4.09 -13.83 6.08
N LEU A 28 2.91 -14.42 5.84
CA LEU A 28 1.71 -13.68 5.42
C LEU A 28 1.25 -12.69 6.50
N SER A 29 1.24 -13.12 7.77
CA SER A 29 0.87 -12.26 8.90
C SER A 29 1.82 -11.05 9.02
N ASN A 30 3.13 -11.26 8.88
CA ASN A 30 4.13 -10.21 8.93
C ASN A 30 3.98 -9.22 7.75
N LEU A 31 3.73 -9.71 6.53
CA LEU A 31 3.50 -8.85 5.37
C LEU A 31 2.26 -7.96 5.55
N VAL A 32 1.16 -8.52 6.06
CA VAL A 32 -0.06 -7.76 6.36
C VAL A 32 0.20 -6.71 7.45
N ALA A 33 1.01 -7.04 8.47
CA ALA A 33 1.38 -6.08 9.51
C ALA A 33 2.16 -4.89 8.93
N VAL A 34 3.17 -5.13 8.08
CA VAL A 34 3.96 -4.07 7.44
C VAL A 34 3.11 -3.21 6.50
N LEU A 35 2.19 -3.82 5.73
CA LEU A 35 1.28 -3.08 4.85
C LEU A 35 0.33 -2.18 5.64
N ARG A 36 -0.20 -2.67 6.77
CA ARG A 36 -1.07 -1.89 7.66
C ARG A 36 -0.33 -0.72 8.31
N ASP A 37 0.89 -0.96 8.77
CA ASP A 37 1.74 0.08 9.37
C ASP A 37 2.03 1.20 8.37
N ARG A 38 2.48 0.85 7.15
CA ARG A 38 2.69 1.84 6.08
C ARG A 38 1.41 2.56 5.67
N LEU A 39 0.28 1.86 5.60
CA LEU A 39 -0.99 2.51 5.29
C LEU A 39 -1.39 3.50 6.40
N ALA A 40 -1.21 3.12 7.66
CA ALA A 40 -1.46 4.00 8.80
C ALA A 40 -0.54 5.21 8.79
N ASP A 41 0.74 5.04 8.48
CA ASP A 41 1.72 6.12 8.35
C ASP A 41 1.35 7.09 7.20
N VAL A 42 1.02 6.56 6.02
CA VAL A 42 0.59 7.39 4.88
C VAL A 42 -0.73 8.11 5.19
N VAL A 43 -1.70 7.44 5.83
CA VAL A 43 -2.96 8.08 6.24
C VAL A 43 -2.72 9.13 7.32
N ALA A 44 -1.81 8.89 8.26
CA ALA A 44 -1.43 9.86 9.28
C ALA A 44 -0.73 11.07 8.64
N ASN A 45 0.20 10.85 7.71
CA ASN A 45 0.88 11.91 6.99
C ASN A 45 -0.09 12.71 6.09
N LEU A 46 -1.02 12.03 5.41
CA LEU A 46 -2.09 12.69 4.66
C LEU A 46 -3.03 13.48 5.59
N LYS A 47 -3.33 12.95 6.77
CA LYS A 47 -4.10 13.65 7.79
C LYS A 47 -3.35 14.89 8.27
N VAL A 48 -2.08 14.79 8.63
CA VAL A 48 -1.23 15.91 9.03
C VAL A 48 -1.22 16.98 7.93
N CYS A 49 -1.02 16.61 6.67
CA CYS A 49 -1.19 17.53 5.55
C CYS A 49 -2.60 18.11 5.49
N SER A 50 -3.67 17.33 5.66
CA SER A 50 -5.05 17.85 5.59
C SER A 50 -5.44 18.79 6.75
N TYR A 51 -4.88 18.58 7.95
CA TYR A 51 -5.12 19.43 9.12
C TYR A 51 -4.20 20.67 9.15
N LEU A 52 -3.02 20.61 8.51
CA LEU A 52 -2.17 21.79 8.29
C LEU A 52 -2.54 22.57 7.01
N GLN A 53 -3.31 21.99 6.08
CA GLN A 53 -3.56 22.56 4.75
C GLN A 53 -4.98 23.13 4.59
N ARG A 54 -5.30 24.09 5.45
CA ARG A 54 -5.93 25.33 4.98
C ARG A 54 -5.33 26.51 5.74
N PRO A 55 -4.80 27.58 5.10
CA PRO A 55 -4.68 27.84 3.66
C PRO A 55 -3.31 28.41 3.21
N LYS A 56 -2.91 28.06 1.98
CA LYS A 56 -1.86 28.68 1.13
C LYS A 56 -0.43 28.14 1.22
N LEU A 57 0.13 27.92 0.03
CA LEU A 57 1.54 27.69 -0.32
C LEU A 57 2.13 26.33 0.06
N CYS A 58 2.12 25.42 -0.91
CA CYS A 58 3.35 24.70 -1.24
C CYS A 58 3.82 25.26 -2.60
N ALA A 59 4.81 26.14 -2.55
CA ALA A 59 5.65 26.52 -3.69
C ALA A 59 6.88 25.60 -3.70
#